data_AF-A0A967WFX5-F1
#
_entry.id   AF-A0A967WFX5-F1
#
_cell.length_a   1.000
_cell.length_b   1.000
_cell.length_c   1.000
_cell.angle_alpha   90.00
_cell.angle_beta   90.00
_cell.angle_gamma   90.00
#
_symmetry.space_group_name_H-M   'P 1'
#
loop_
_entity.id
_entity.type
_entity.pdbx_description
1 polymer ?
#
loop_
_entity_poly.entity_id
_entity_poly.type
_entity_poly.pdbx_seq_one_letter_code
_entity_poly.pdbx_strand_id
1 'polypeptide(L)'
;SRRHHTAELAPEVALTLRACGAGPADLGAIVVAQGPGSYTGLRIGMAMAKGMALAHGLQLVGIPTLEVIARAQAPREEPMLAVIEAGRGRVAAVWYKWDRQDWVAQSEPEALTWEEIIPRFSS
;
A
#
# COMPACT_ATOMS: atom_id res chain seq x y z
N SER A 1 -8.39 -14.81 -12.80
CA SER A 1 -9.60 -13.99 -13.03
C SER A 1 -9.20 -12.52 -13.00
N ARG A 2 -8.92 -11.91 -14.16
CA ARG A 2 -8.41 -10.53 -14.32
C ARG A 2 -9.47 -9.73 -15.08
N ARG A 3 -10.43 -9.06 -14.43
CA ARG A 3 -11.25 -7.99 -15.07
C ARG A 3 -12.33 -7.25 -14.24
N HIS A 4 -12.39 -7.31 -12.91
CA HIS A 4 -13.54 -6.73 -12.16
C HIS A 4 -13.20 -5.77 -11.00
N HIS A 5 -11.97 -5.24 -10.89
CA HIS A 5 -11.60 -4.40 -9.74
C HIS A 5 -12.39 -3.08 -9.59
N THR A 6 -12.95 -2.52 -10.66
CA THR A 6 -13.61 -1.21 -10.61
C THR A 6 -15.08 -1.28 -10.17
N ALA A 7 -15.77 -2.37 -10.49
CA ALA A 7 -17.20 -2.51 -10.21
C ALA A 7 -17.49 -3.09 -8.82
N GLU A 8 -16.51 -3.77 -8.21
CA GLU A 8 -16.67 -4.47 -6.94
C GLU A 8 -16.21 -3.63 -5.74
N LEU A 9 -15.30 -2.65 -5.90
CA LEU A 9 -14.69 -1.96 -4.77
C LEU A 9 -15.70 -1.22 -3.88
N ALA A 10 -16.65 -0.47 -4.48
CA ALA A 10 -17.67 0.24 -3.70
C ALA A 10 -18.63 -0.71 -2.96
N PRO A 11 -19.19 -1.75 -3.60
CA PRO A 11 -19.93 -2.80 -2.91
C PRO A 11 -19.13 -3.47 -1.78
N GLU A 12 -17.86 -3.83 -2.01
CA GLU A 12 -17.02 -4.52 -1.02
C GLU A 12 -16.73 -3.65 0.20
N VAL A 13 -16.46 -2.35 0.02
CA VAL A 13 -16.30 -1.42 1.14
C VAL A 13 -17.61 -1.31 1.94
N ALA A 14 -18.76 -1.22 1.27
CA ALA A 14 -20.05 -1.18 1.94
C ALA A 14 -20.34 -2.47 2.73
N LEU A 15 -20.01 -3.64 2.17
CA LEU A 15 -20.13 -4.93 2.85
C LEU A 15 -19.21 -5.00 4.07
N THR A 16 -17.97 -4.53 3.94
CA THR A 16 -16.98 -4.52 5.02
C THR A 16 -17.45 -3.64 6.19
N LEU A 17 -17.92 -2.42 5.91
CA LEU A 17 -18.47 -1.53 6.94
C LEU A 17 -19.66 -2.17 7.66
N ARG A 18 -20.59 -2.78 6.91
CA ARG A 18 -21.74 -3.49 7.49
C ARG A 18 -21.32 -4.66 8.36
N ALA A 19 -20.32 -5.43 7.95
CA ALA A 19 -19.79 -6.53 8.76
C ALA A 19 -19.19 -6.05 10.09
N CYS A 20 -18.68 -4.81 10.13
CA CYS A 20 -18.24 -4.15 11.36
C CYS A 20 -19.36 -3.46 12.14
N GLY A 21 -20.62 -3.52 11.69
CA GLY A 21 -21.73 -2.78 12.30
C GLY A 21 -21.61 -1.26 12.15
N ALA A 22 -20.82 -0.78 11.20
CA ALA A 22 -20.53 0.63 10.95
C ALA A 22 -21.12 1.10 9.62
N GLY A 23 -21.32 2.41 9.53
CA GLY A 23 -21.60 3.14 8.30
C GLY A 23 -20.49 4.14 7.95
N PRO A 24 -20.56 4.78 6.78
CA PRO A 24 -19.58 5.80 6.39
C PRO A 24 -19.46 6.98 7.36
N ALA A 25 -20.53 7.30 8.09
CA ALA A 25 -20.56 8.37 9.08
C ALA A 25 -19.79 8.03 10.37
N ASP A 26 -19.52 6.75 10.63
CA ASP A 26 -18.76 6.29 11.80
C ASP A 26 -17.25 6.30 11.57
N LEU A 27 -16.81 6.60 10.35
CA LEU A 27 -15.40 6.71 10.00
C LEU A 27 -14.81 8.01 10.52
N GLY A 28 -13.61 7.95 11.12
CA GLY A 28 -12.85 9.14 11.49
C GLY A 28 -11.95 9.69 10.38
N ALA A 29 -11.49 8.81 9.48
CA ALA A 29 -10.62 9.15 8.35
C ALA A 29 -10.65 8.02 7.31
N ILE A 30 -10.12 8.32 6.12
CA ILE A 30 -9.87 7.35 5.06
C ILE A 30 -8.37 7.31 4.80
N VAL A 31 -7.79 6.11 4.79
CA VAL A 31 -6.37 5.90 4.50
C VAL A 31 -6.22 5.13 3.20
N VAL A 32 -5.33 5.58 2.31
CA VAL A 32 -5.10 4.97 1.00
C VAL A 32 -3.62 4.77 0.71
N ALA A 33 -3.30 3.65 0.06
CA ALA A 33 -1.97 3.43 -0.49
C ALA A 33 -1.69 4.42 -1.65
N GLN A 34 -0.54 5.10 -1.62
CA GLN A 34 -0.12 6.07 -2.64
C GLN A 34 0.76 5.49 -3.74
N GLY A 35 1.21 4.24 -3.57
CA GLY A 35 2.16 3.60 -4.46
C GLY A 35 3.50 3.30 -3.77
N PRO A 36 4.41 2.59 -4.45
CA PRO A 36 4.25 2.01 -5.79
C PRO A 36 3.19 0.88 -5.85
N GLY A 37 2.71 0.54 -7.05
CA GLY A 37 1.67 -0.48 -7.24
C GLY A 37 0.95 -0.37 -8.59
N SER A 38 -0.15 -1.10 -8.75
CA SER A 38 -0.95 -1.08 -9.99
C SER A 38 -1.47 0.33 -10.28
N TYR A 39 -1.05 0.92 -11.41
CA TYR A 39 -1.48 2.27 -11.82
C TYR A 39 -3.01 2.40 -11.86
N THR A 40 -3.68 1.42 -12.47
CA THR A 40 -5.14 1.38 -12.55
C THR A 40 -5.77 1.22 -11.17
N GLY A 41 -5.25 0.30 -10.35
CA GLY A 41 -5.77 0.06 -9.00
C GLY A 41 -5.64 1.28 -8.09
N LEU A 42 -4.46 1.92 -8.07
CA LEU A 42 -4.19 3.13 -7.27
C LEU A 42 -5.11 4.27 -7.67
N ARG A 43 -5.32 4.50 -8.98
CA ARG A 43 -6.23 5.57 -9.45
C ARG A 43 -7.69 5.31 -9.09
N ILE A 44 -8.16 4.06 -9.24
CA ILE A 44 -9.53 3.69 -8.88
C ILE A 44 -9.75 3.86 -7.38
N GLY A 45 -8.87 3.29 -6.55
CA GLY A 45 -8.98 3.38 -5.09
C GLY A 45 -8.91 4.83 -4.60
N MET A 46 -7.96 5.62 -5.12
CA MET A 46 -7.84 7.05 -4.79
C MET A 46 -9.09 7.85 -5.20
N ALA A 47 -9.66 7.59 -6.38
CA ALA A 47 -10.87 8.28 -6.83
C ALA A 47 -12.07 7.99 -5.91
N MET A 48 -12.28 6.73 -5.55
CA MET A 48 -13.32 6.33 -4.62
C MET A 48 -13.12 6.95 -3.22
N ALA A 49 -11.91 6.84 -2.68
CA ALA A 49 -11.57 7.40 -1.37
C ALA A 49 -11.77 8.91 -1.31
N LYS A 50 -11.38 9.65 -2.37
CA LYS A 50 -11.66 11.09 -2.50
C LYS A 50 -13.16 11.38 -2.52
N GLY A 51 -13.94 10.59 -3.26
CA GLY A 51 -15.40 10.73 -3.31
C GLY A 51 -16.04 10.53 -1.93
N MET A 52 -15.66 9.48 -1.21
CA MET A 52 -16.13 9.22 0.16
C MET A 52 -15.69 10.30 1.14
N ALA A 53 -14.41 10.70 1.11
CA ALA A 53 -13.88 11.74 1.98
C ALA A 53 -14.62 13.07 1.78
N LEU A 54 -14.86 13.46 0.53
CA LEU A 54 -15.62 14.66 0.20
C LEU A 54 -17.07 14.57 0.65
N ALA A 55 -17.74 13.44 0.41
CA ALA A 55 -19.14 13.25 0.76
C ALA A 55 -19.41 13.26 2.27
N HIS A 56 -18.43 12.82 3.07
CA HIS A 56 -18.58 12.67 4.52
C HIS A 56 -17.72 13.64 5.34
N GLY A 57 -17.01 14.58 4.69
CA GLY A 57 -16.14 15.54 5.39
C GLY A 57 -14.96 14.90 6.12
N LEU A 58 -14.47 13.76 5.64
CA LEU A 58 -13.41 12.98 6.29
C LEU A 58 -12.02 13.41 5.84
N GLN A 59 -11.04 13.26 6.72
CA GLN A 59 -9.64 13.39 6.35
C GLN A 59 -9.22 12.21 5.44
N LEU A 60 -8.46 12.51 4.39
CA LEU A 60 -7.88 11.52 3.50
C LEU A 60 -6.36 11.51 3.66
N VAL A 61 -5.81 10.39 4.14
CA VAL A 61 -4.38 10.21 4.38
C VAL A 61 -3.83 9.23 3.37
N GLY A 62 -2.74 9.61 2.71
CA GLY A 62 -2.01 8.72 1.82
C GLY A 62 -0.78 8.15 2.51
N ILE A 63 -0.54 6.85 2.34
CA ILE A 63 0.63 6.16 2.90
C ILE A 63 1.38 5.36 1.83
N PRO A 64 2.71 5.24 1.91
CA PRO A 64 3.49 4.45 0.95
C PRO A 64 3.07 2.97 0.99
N THR A 65 2.85 2.36 -0.17
CA THR A 65 2.41 0.95 -0.25
C THR A 65 3.40 0.00 0.42
N LEU A 66 4.69 0.20 0.18
CA LEU A 66 5.74 -0.66 0.72
C LEU A 66 5.86 -0.53 2.25
N GLU A 67 5.48 0.63 2.81
CA GLU A 67 5.46 0.81 4.26
C GLU A 67 4.33 0.00 4.91
N VAL A 68 3.15 -0.07 4.30
CA VAL A 68 2.06 -0.96 4.75
C VAL A 68 2.52 -2.41 4.81
N ILE A 69 3.21 -2.86 3.76
CA ILE A 69 3.73 -4.23 3.66
C ILE A 69 4.80 -4.49 4.72
N ALA A 70 5.72 -3.53 4.92
CA ALA A 70 6.79 -3.65 5.89
C ALA A 70 6.25 -3.72 7.33
N ARG A 71 5.37 -2.79 7.71
CA ARG A 71 4.74 -2.73 9.05
C ARG A 71 3.88 -3.94 9.39
N ALA A 72 3.43 -4.70 8.39
CA ALA A 72 2.70 -5.95 8.61
C ALA A 72 3.63 -7.13 8.99
N GLN A 73 4.95 -6.97 8.91
CA GLN A 73 5.92 -8.02 9.25
C GLN A 73 6.34 -7.95 10.72
N ALA A 74 6.61 -9.12 11.30
CA ALA A 74 7.12 -9.22 12.67
C ALA A 74 8.50 -8.52 12.81
N PRO A 75 8.84 -8.03 14.03
CA PRO A 75 10.16 -7.47 14.32
C PRO A 75 11.30 -8.42 13.96
N ARG A 76 12.34 -7.90 13.31
CA ARG A 76 13.56 -8.64 12.96
C ARG A 76 14.77 -7.72 12.98
N GLU A 77 15.91 -8.21 13.44
CA GLU A 77 17.15 -7.42 13.42
C GLU A 77 17.71 -7.31 11.99
N GLU A 78 17.44 -8.31 11.15
CA GLU A 78 17.93 -8.31 9.77
C GLU A 78 17.21 -7.26 8.91
N PRO A 79 17.93 -6.57 8.02
CA PRO A 79 17.30 -5.72 7.01
C PRO A 79 16.32 -6.50 6.14
N MET A 80 15.21 -5.86 5.78
CA MET A 80 14.19 -6.42 4.90
C MET A 80 14.12 -5.61 3.61
N LEU A 81 14.07 -6.30 2.46
CA LEU A 81 13.75 -5.67 1.19
C LEU A 81 12.26 -5.89 0.88
N ALA A 82 11.47 -4.81 0.92
CA ALA A 82 10.10 -4.84 0.44
C ALA A 82 10.09 -4.54 -1.07
N VAL A 83 9.40 -5.37 -1.85
CA VAL A 83 9.32 -5.24 -3.30
C VAL A 83 7.88 -5.31 -3.79
N ILE A 84 7.58 -4.58 -4.85
CA ILE A 84 6.33 -4.72 -5.61
C ILE A 84 6.63 -4.69 -7.10
N GLU A 85 5.89 -5.47 -7.89
CA GLU A 85 6.07 -5.48 -9.34
C GLU A 85 5.79 -4.09 -9.95
N ALA A 86 6.76 -3.57 -10.71
CA ALA A 86 6.65 -2.28 -11.42
C ALA A 86 6.45 -2.47 -12.94
N GLY A 87 6.34 -3.73 -13.38
CA GLY A 87 6.20 -4.11 -14.79
C GLY A 87 7.53 -4.07 -15.56
N ARG A 88 7.50 -4.59 -16.79
CA ARG A 88 8.67 -4.63 -17.71
C ARG A 88 9.93 -5.26 -17.07
N GLY A 89 9.74 -6.30 -16.26
CA GLY A 89 10.84 -7.00 -15.57
C GLY A 89 11.47 -6.23 -14.41
N ARG A 90 10.86 -5.11 -13.99
CA ARG A 90 11.33 -4.30 -12.86
C ARG A 90 10.42 -4.46 -11.65
N VAL A 91 10.99 -4.21 -10.48
CA VAL A 91 10.32 -4.10 -9.19
C VAL A 91 10.62 -2.73 -8.59
N ALA A 92 9.65 -2.15 -7.90
CA ALA A 92 9.93 -1.05 -7.00
C ALA A 92 10.34 -1.64 -5.65
N ALA A 93 11.50 -1.24 -5.14
CA ALA A 93 12.15 -1.84 -3.98
C ALA A 93 12.54 -0.78 -2.95
N VAL A 94 12.34 -1.09 -1.67
CA VAL A 94 12.81 -0.28 -0.53
C VAL A 94 13.40 -1.20 0.53
N TRP A 95 14.58 -0.84 1.02
CA TRP A 95 15.16 -1.48 2.20
C TRP A 95 14.58 -0.89 3.47
N TYR A 96 14.23 -1.75 4.41
CA TYR A 96 13.78 -1.40 5.74
C TYR A 96 14.72 -1.99 6.77
N LYS A 97 14.93 -1.27 7.86
CA LYS A 97 15.56 -1.79 9.08
C LYS A 97 14.61 -1.63 10.24
N TRP A 98 14.62 -2.60 11.15
CA TRP A 98 13.90 -2.47 12.39
C TRP A 98 14.62 -1.48 13.31
N ASP A 99 13.91 -0.46 13.76
CA ASP A 99 14.36 0.46 14.80
C ASP A 99 13.37 0.42 15.97
N ARG A 100 13.79 -0.22 17.07
CA ARG A 100 13.12 -0.39 18.38
C ARG A 100 11.67 -0.88 18.35
N GLN A 101 10.80 -0.15 17.67
CA GLN A 101 9.36 -0.33 17.61
C GLN A 101 8.79 -0.38 16.19
N ASP A 102 9.60 -0.14 15.14
CA ASP A 102 9.05 0.00 13.79
C ASP A 102 10.02 -0.36 12.66
N TRP A 103 9.46 -0.60 11.48
CA TRP A 103 10.20 -0.74 10.23
C TRP A 103 10.45 0.63 9.60
N VAL A 104 11.71 1.05 9.56
CA VAL A 104 12.13 2.35 9.03
C VAL A 104 12.73 2.19 7.64
N ALA A 105 12.15 2.88 6.65
CA ALA A 105 12.66 2.92 5.29
C ALA A 105 14.06 3.56 5.27
N GLN A 106 14.99 2.92 4.56
CA GLN A 106 16.38 3.38 4.43
C GLN A 106 16.58 4.29 3.21
N SER A 107 15.61 4.32 2.29
CA SER A 107 15.64 5.12 1.07
C SER A 107 14.22 5.34 0.53
N GLU A 108 14.09 6.20 -0.48
CA GLU A 108 12.92 6.22 -1.34
C GLU A 108 12.84 4.95 -2.22
N PRO A 109 11.66 4.60 -2.76
CA PRO A 109 11.51 3.46 -3.67
C PRO A 109 12.34 3.59 -4.95
N GLU A 110 13.20 2.60 -5.19
CA GLU A 110 13.98 2.48 -6.42
C GLU A 110 13.33 1.48 -7.39
N ALA A 111 13.31 1.79 -8.69
CA ALA A 111 12.84 0.86 -9.72
C ALA A 111 14.02 0.04 -10.28
N LEU A 112 14.14 -1.22 -9.84
CA LEU A 112 15.30 -2.09 -10.08
C LEU A 112 14.91 -3.39 -10.78
N THR A 113 15.84 -4.05 -11.45
CA THR A 113 15.72 -5.45 -11.89
C THR A 113 16.27 -6.40 -10.82
N TRP A 114 15.96 -7.69 -10.95
CA TRP A 114 16.55 -8.70 -10.05
C TRP A 114 18.08 -8.80 -10.19
N GLU A 115 18.63 -8.56 -11.37
CA GLU A 115 20.08 -8.53 -11.61
C GLU A 115 20.76 -7.39 -10.86
N GLU A 116 20.08 -6.25 -10.69
CA GLU A 116 20.56 -5.12 -9.88
C GLU A 116 20.40 -5.37 -8.36
N ILE A 117 19.44 -6.21 -7.97
CA ILE A 117 19.10 -6.49 -6.58
C ILE A 117 19.97 -7.60 -5.98
N ILE A 118 20.12 -8.74 -6.68
CA ILE A 118 20.80 -9.94 -6.16
C ILE A 118 22.20 -9.63 -5.61
N PRO A 119 23.06 -8.85 -6.27
CA PRO A 119 24.38 -8.51 -5.74
C PRO A 119 24.36 -7.79 -4.40
N ARG A 120 23.27 -7.07 -4.07
CA ARG A 120 23.12 -6.32 -2.81
C ARG A 120 22.88 -7.22 -1.58
N PHE A 121 22.55 -8.51 -1.77
CA PHE A 121 22.36 -9.48 -0.69
C PHE A 121 23.63 -10.28 -0.35
N SER A 122 24.64 -10.22 -1.21
CA SER A 122 25.87 -11.02 -1.07
C SER A 122 27.01 -10.26 -0.36
N SER A 123 26.71 -9.13 0.29
CA SER A 123 27.64 -8.25 1.01
C SER A 123 27.20 -8.10 2.46
#